data_AF-A0A835X088-F1
#
_entry.id   AF-A0A835X088-F1
#
_cell.length_a   1.000
_cell.length_b   1.000
_cell.length_c   1.000
_cell.angle_alpha   90.00
_cell.angle_beta   90.00
_cell.angle_gamma   90.00
#
_symmetry.space_group_name_H-M   'P 1'
#
loop_
_entity.id
_entity.type
_entity.pdbx_description
1 polymer ?
#
loop_
_entity_poly.entity_id
_entity_poly.type
_entity_poly.pdbx_seq_one_letter_code
_entity_poly.pdbx_strand_id
1 'polypeptide(L)'
;MKSYLQNATLSAEASKLIVMGFHHECQHQELLVYDLQHLLADQYRPVRKNSLPTPSTIEQKPVKVKGGLYTMGYNGSDYCYDIELPEHKIYLKDYRIDSLPVTNEHYLKFIEDGGYNDYKFWLSDGWEKVKENNWNAPMYWEKIGGQWMTQDFVGKRKINPKEPVCHVSFYEAT
;
A
#
# COMPACT_ATOMS: atom_id res chain seq x y z
N MET A 1 30.61 2.43 -27.89
CA MET A 1 29.63 2.58 -26.80
C MET A 1 30.20 3.34 -25.60
N LYS A 2 31.27 2.85 -24.94
CA LYS A 2 31.97 3.59 -23.86
C LYS A 2 32.44 5.00 -24.25
N SER A 3 33.03 5.18 -25.44
CA SER A 3 33.49 6.50 -25.90
C SER A 3 32.36 7.48 -26.28
N TYR A 4 31.17 6.96 -26.59
CA TYR A 4 29.98 7.78 -26.88
C TYR A 4 29.35 8.28 -25.58
N LEU A 5 29.27 7.42 -24.56
CA LEU A 5 28.76 7.78 -23.22
C LEU A 5 29.67 8.78 -22.48
N GLN A 6 30.96 8.83 -22.82
CA GLN A 6 31.93 9.71 -22.14
C GLN A 6 32.02 11.13 -22.75
N ASN A 7 31.56 11.34 -23.98
CA ASN A 7 31.74 12.61 -24.71
C ASN A 7 30.44 13.22 -25.25
N ALA A 8 29.30 12.55 -25.08
CA ALA A 8 28.01 13.07 -25.53
C ALA A 8 27.31 13.84 -24.41
N THR A 9 26.97 15.10 -24.66
CA THR A 9 25.95 15.83 -23.88
C THR A 9 24.58 15.22 -24.17
N LEU A 10 23.88 14.80 -23.12
CA LEU A 10 22.50 14.32 -23.24
C LEU A 10 21.58 15.47 -23.65
N SER A 11 20.66 15.21 -24.60
CA SER A 11 19.56 16.16 -24.86
C SER A 11 18.61 16.22 -23.65
N ALA A 12 17.76 17.25 -23.62
CA ALA A 12 16.74 17.38 -22.58
C ALA A 12 15.76 16.19 -22.61
N GLU A 13 15.35 15.75 -23.81
CA GLU A 13 14.47 14.59 -24.00
C GLU A 13 15.13 13.30 -23.53
N ALA A 14 16.40 13.07 -23.89
CA ALA A 14 17.14 11.89 -23.47
C ALA A 14 17.29 11.85 -21.94
N SER A 15 17.60 13.00 -21.31
CA SER A 15 17.67 13.13 -19.86
C SER A 15 16.33 12.79 -19.20
N LYS A 16 15.22 13.31 -19.73
CA LYS A 16 13.86 13.03 -19.21
C LYS A 16 13.51 11.53 -19.31
N LEU A 17 13.83 10.88 -20.43
CA LEU A 17 13.58 9.45 -20.61
C LEU A 17 14.41 8.58 -19.66
N ILE A 18 15.67 8.94 -19.42
CA ILE A 18 16.52 8.23 -18.46
C ILE A 18 15.95 8.36 -17.04
N VAL A 19 15.54 9.56 -16.64
CA VAL A 19 14.91 9.79 -15.33
C VAL A 19 13.61 8.99 -15.19
N MET A 20 12.74 9.00 -16.21
CA MET A 20 11.55 8.16 -16.26
C MET A 20 11.91 6.67 -16.14
N GLY A 21 12.97 6.23 -16.80
CA GLY A 21 13.50 4.86 -16.69
C GLY A 21 13.91 4.49 -15.27
N PHE A 22 14.52 5.40 -14.52
CA PHE A 22 14.85 5.17 -13.10
C PHE A 22 13.58 5.03 -12.25
N HIS A 23 12.59 5.89 -12.46
CA HIS A 23 11.31 5.79 -11.74
C HIS A 23 10.52 4.52 -12.11
N HIS A 24 10.54 4.11 -13.38
CA HIS A 24 9.97 2.83 -13.83
C HIS A 24 10.68 1.64 -13.18
N GLU A 25 12.01 1.65 -13.11
CA GLU A 25 12.77 0.61 -12.40
C GLU A 25 12.41 0.57 -10.91
N CYS A 26 12.19 1.71 -10.25
CA CYS A 26 11.69 1.73 -8.86
C CYS A 26 10.32 1.06 -8.71
N GLN A 27 9.41 1.21 -9.69
CA GLN A 27 8.14 0.48 -9.70
C GLN A 27 8.35 -1.04 -9.85
N HIS A 28 9.26 -1.47 -10.74
CA HIS A 28 9.62 -2.89 -10.86
C HIS A 28 10.28 -3.44 -9.60
N GLN A 29 11.05 -2.63 -8.87
CA GLN A 29 11.61 -3.05 -7.57
C GLN A 29 10.52 -3.32 -6.54
N GLU A 30 9.46 -2.52 -6.49
CA GLU A 30 8.31 -2.77 -5.63
C GLU A 30 7.57 -4.05 -6.05
N LEU A 31 7.30 -4.22 -7.35
CA LEU A 31 6.66 -5.43 -7.90
C LEU A 31 7.48 -6.69 -7.59
N LEU A 32 8.80 -6.63 -7.75
CA LEU A 32 9.71 -7.73 -7.42
C LEU A 32 9.56 -8.15 -5.96
N VAL A 33 9.39 -7.20 -5.02
CA VAL A 33 9.18 -7.52 -3.60
C VAL A 33 7.86 -8.26 -3.40
N TYR A 34 6.78 -7.83 -4.05
CA TYR A 34 5.49 -8.51 -3.99
C TYR A 34 5.56 -9.92 -4.57
N ASP A 35 6.19 -10.08 -5.73
CA ASP A 35 6.34 -11.36 -6.41
C ASP A 35 7.19 -12.33 -5.58
N LEU A 36 8.29 -11.86 -4.97
CA LEU A 36 9.11 -12.67 -4.08
C LEU A 36 8.33 -13.13 -2.84
N GLN A 37 7.51 -12.25 -2.25
CA GLN A 37 6.64 -12.65 -1.13
C GLN A 37 5.61 -13.68 -1.58
N HIS A 38 4.93 -13.45 -2.70
CA HIS A 38 3.86 -14.32 -3.16
C HIS A 38 4.37 -15.70 -3.59
N LEU A 39 5.49 -15.74 -4.31
CA LEU A 39 6.02 -16.98 -4.88
C LEU A 39 6.96 -17.74 -3.94
N LEU A 40 7.66 -17.04 -3.03
CA LEU A 40 8.79 -17.61 -2.30
C LEU A 40 8.80 -17.32 -0.80
N ALA A 41 7.80 -16.67 -0.18
CA ALA A 41 7.90 -16.32 1.25
C ALA A 41 8.09 -17.53 2.19
N ASP A 42 7.69 -18.74 1.79
CA ASP A 42 7.89 -19.97 2.57
C ASP A 42 9.32 -20.51 2.47
N GLN A 43 10.00 -20.24 1.35
CA GLN A 43 11.33 -20.77 1.02
C GLN A 43 12.45 -19.75 1.21
N TYR A 44 12.21 -18.49 0.84
CA TYR A 44 13.19 -17.42 0.89
C TYR A 44 13.40 -16.92 2.32
N ARG A 45 14.66 -16.81 2.74
CA ARG A 45 15.05 -16.21 4.00
C ARG A 45 16.08 -15.12 3.72
N PRO A 46 15.77 -13.84 3.98
CA PRO A 46 16.73 -12.77 3.71
C PRO A 46 17.96 -12.94 4.59
N VAL A 47 19.14 -12.87 3.98
CA VAL A 47 20.44 -12.98 4.68
C VAL A 47 20.64 -11.80 5.64
N ARG A 48 20.11 -10.62 5.28
CA ARG A 48 20.14 -9.41 6.10
C ARG A 48 18.72 -8.89 6.30
N LYS A 49 18.39 -8.60 7.56
CA LYS A 49 17.15 -7.94 7.94
C LYS A 49 17.47 -6.52 8.41
N ASN A 50 16.79 -5.53 7.84
CA ASN A 50 16.85 -4.17 8.36
C ASN A 50 16.04 -4.10 9.66
N SER A 51 16.49 -3.30 10.62
CA SER A 51 15.71 -3.01 11.82
C SER A 51 14.44 -2.28 11.41
N LEU A 52 13.30 -2.74 11.90
CA LEU A 52 12.05 -2.02 11.73
C LEU A 52 12.15 -0.63 12.40
N PRO A 53 11.55 0.40 11.81
CA PRO A 53 11.45 1.70 12.47
C PRO A 53 10.69 1.54 13.80
N THR A 54 11.09 2.31 14.82
CA THR A 54 10.40 2.30 16.11
C THR A 54 8.97 2.78 15.90
N PRO A 55 7.96 2.05 16.39
CA PRO A 55 6.57 2.48 16.28
C PRO A 55 6.39 3.86 16.90
N SER A 56 5.71 4.75 16.17
CA SER A 56 5.39 6.07 16.66
C SER A 56 4.46 5.98 17.88
N THR A 57 4.67 6.82 18.88
CA THR A 57 3.78 6.98 20.04
C THR A 57 2.65 7.98 19.78
N ILE A 58 2.47 8.40 18.53
CA ILE A 58 1.38 9.30 18.14
C ILE A 58 0.03 8.66 18.49
N GLU A 59 -0.78 9.41 19.21
CA GLU A 59 -2.15 9.04 19.52
C GLU A 59 -2.99 9.05 18.24
N GLN A 60 -3.72 7.96 17.97
CA GLN A 60 -4.59 7.88 16.81
C GLN A 60 -5.77 8.83 16.99
N LYS A 61 -5.76 9.93 16.23
CA LYS A 61 -6.81 10.94 16.27
C LYS A 61 -7.21 11.37 14.86
N PRO A 62 -8.50 11.58 14.60
CA PRO A 62 -8.94 12.15 13.33
C PRO A 62 -8.46 13.59 13.21
N VAL A 63 -7.79 13.88 12.10
CA VAL A 63 -7.38 15.24 11.71
C VAL A 63 -8.54 15.88 10.96
N LYS A 64 -8.97 17.06 11.40
CA LYS A 64 -9.98 17.84 10.68
C LYS A 64 -9.34 18.58 9.51
N VAL A 65 -9.88 18.37 8.32
CA VAL A 65 -9.54 19.14 7.12
C VAL A 65 -10.70 20.09 6.83
N LYS A 66 -10.41 21.38 6.79
CA LYS A 66 -11.42 22.41 6.53
C LYS A 66 -11.83 22.34 5.06
N GLY A 67 -13.11 22.50 4.77
CA GLY A 67 -13.62 22.62 3.41
C GLY A 67 -13.19 23.91 2.76
N GLY A 68 -13.14 23.89 1.43
CA GLY A 68 -12.72 25.02 0.63
C GLY A 68 -12.21 24.62 -0.74
N LEU A 69 -11.64 25.60 -1.43
CA LEU A 69 -10.99 25.39 -2.71
C LEU A 69 -9.53 24.99 -2.50
N TYR A 70 -9.16 23.82 -2.99
CA TYR A 70 -7.82 23.26 -2.94
C TYR A 70 -7.21 23.18 -4.32
N THR A 71 -5.88 23.18 -4.36
CA THR A 71 -5.08 22.89 -5.55
C THR A 71 -4.65 21.43 -5.49
N MET A 72 -4.86 20.67 -6.57
CA MET A 72 -4.48 19.26 -6.70
C MET A 72 -3.74 19.04 -8.02
N GLY A 73 -2.78 18.11 -8.04
CA GLY A 73 -1.91 17.84 -9.18
C GLY A 73 -0.56 18.57 -9.06
N TYR A 74 0.29 18.41 -10.07
CA TYR A 74 1.63 19.00 -10.11
C TYR A 74 1.76 20.03 -11.25
N ASN A 75 2.56 21.08 -11.03
CA ASN A 75 2.90 22.08 -12.05
C ASN A 75 4.32 22.65 -11.86
N GLY A 76 5.19 21.89 -11.17
CA GLY A 76 6.59 22.25 -10.96
C GLY A 76 7.50 21.79 -12.10
N SER A 77 8.81 21.95 -11.91
CA SER A 77 9.83 21.61 -12.90
C SER A 77 10.51 20.25 -12.68
N ASP A 78 10.26 19.61 -11.55
CA ASP A 78 10.81 18.28 -11.25
C ASP A 78 10.01 17.18 -11.98
N TYR A 79 10.53 15.96 -11.93
CA TYR A 79 9.84 14.81 -12.53
C TYR A 79 8.56 14.47 -11.76
N CYS A 80 7.48 14.20 -12.50
CA CYS A 80 6.23 13.60 -12.03
C CYS A 80 5.70 12.64 -13.11
N TYR A 81 4.81 11.73 -12.75
CA TYR A 81 4.06 10.96 -13.74
C TYR A 81 3.02 11.84 -14.43
N ASP A 82 2.68 11.51 -15.67
CA ASP A 82 1.68 12.24 -16.46
C ASP A 82 0.29 12.27 -15.81
N ILE A 83 -0.10 11.20 -15.11
CA ILE A 83 -1.35 11.12 -14.34
C ILE A 83 -1.44 12.13 -13.17
N GLU A 84 -0.32 12.72 -12.75
CA GLU A 84 -0.29 13.75 -11.70
C GLU A 84 -0.55 15.16 -12.28
N LEU A 85 -0.65 15.28 -13.60
CA LEU A 85 -0.85 16.53 -14.34
C LEU A 85 -2.28 16.63 -14.92
N PRO A 86 -2.75 17.86 -15.19
CA PRO A 86 -2.21 19.13 -14.73
C PRO A 86 -2.69 19.46 -13.32
N GLU A 87 -2.03 20.44 -12.70
CA GLU A 87 -2.59 21.12 -11.54
C GLU A 87 -3.96 21.75 -11.87
N HIS A 88 -4.94 21.51 -11.00
CA HIS A 88 -6.29 22.05 -11.14
C HIS A 88 -6.92 22.33 -9.76
N LYS A 89 -8.05 23.05 -9.77
CA LYS A 89 -8.79 23.39 -8.55
C LYS A 89 -9.89 22.38 -8.27
N ILE A 90 -9.97 21.91 -7.03
CA ILE A 90 -11.05 21.07 -6.54
C ILE A 90 -11.70 21.70 -5.31
N TYR A 91 -13.00 21.49 -5.14
CA TYR A 91 -13.71 21.90 -3.93
C TYR A 91 -13.93 20.70 -3.02
N LEU A 92 -13.52 20.81 -1.76
CA LEU A 92 -13.74 19.80 -0.73
C LEU A 92 -14.70 20.35 0.34
N LYS A 93 -15.60 19.49 0.83
CA LYS A 93 -16.39 19.78 2.04
C LYS A 93 -15.52 19.60 3.29
N ASP A 94 -15.98 20.09 4.45
CA ASP A 94 -15.36 19.74 5.72
C ASP A 94 -15.35 18.20 5.90
N TYR A 95 -14.19 17.62 6.22
CA TYR A 95 -14.08 16.20 6.53
C TYR A 95 -13.03 15.93 7.60
N ARG A 96 -12.93 14.65 7.99
CA ARG A 96 -11.90 14.14 8.90
C ARG A 96 -11.25 12.93 8.28
N ILE A 97 -9.96 12.77 8.54
CA ILE A 97 -9.18 11.59 8.16
C ILE A 97 -8.33 11.17 9.36
N ASP A 98 -8.28 9.87 9.64
CA ASP A 98 -7.46 9.37 10.74
C ASP A 98 -5.97 9.60 10.47
N SER A 99 -5.23 9.98 11.52
CA SER A 99 -3.79 10.26 11.43
C SER A 99 -2.93 9.01 11.22
N LEU A 100 -3.50 7.83 11.43
CA LEU A 100 -2.83 6.53 11.32
C LEU A 100 -3.76 5.52 10.61
N PRO A 101 -3.19 4.58 9.83
CA PRO A 101 -3.97 3.50 9.21
C PRO A 101 -4.71 2.63 10.23
N VAL A 102 -5.73 1.91 9.75
CA VAL A 102 -6.36 0.82 10.48
C VAL A 102 -5.30 -0.24 10.83
N THR A 103 -5.31 -0.71 12.06
CA THR A 103 -4.34 -1.69 12.56
C THR A 103 -4.90 -3.11 12.46
N ASN A 104 -4.01 -4.09 12.57
CA ASN A 104 -4.39 -5.50 12.65
C ASN A 104 -5.36 -5.78 13.82
N GLU A 105 -5.22 -5.09 14.96
CA GLU A 105 -6.16 -5.22 16.08
C GLU A 105 -7.57 -4.73 15.71
N HIS A 106 -7.68 -3.57 15.05
CA HIS A 106 -8.96 -3.05 14.59
C HIS A 106 -9.61 -3.99 13.57
N TYR A 107 -8.82 -4.52 12.65
CA TYR A 107 -9.31 -5.44 11.63
C TYR A 107 -9.71 -6.81 12.19
N LEU A 108 -9.01 -7.30 13.22
CA LEU A 108 -9.40 -8.51 13.94
C LEU A 108 -10.77 -8.38 14.59
N LYS A 109 -11.08 -7.22 15.19
CA LYS A 109 -12.41 -6.93 15.74
C LYS A 109 -13.49 -7.00 14.65
N PHE A 110 -13.22 -6.44 13.47
CA PHE A 110 -14.11 -6.57 12.31
C PHE A 110 -14.35 -8.04 11.92
N ILE A 111 -13.29 -8.87 11.87
CA ILE A 111 -13.43 -10.31 11.58
C ILE A 111 -14.25 -11.02 12.66
N GLU A 112 -13.94 -10.77 13.94
CA GLU A 112 -14.58 -11.41 15.09
C GLU A 112 -16.06 -11.03 15.24
N ASP A 113 -16.43 -9.81 14.86
CA ASP A 113 -17.81 -9.34 14.81
C ASP A 113 -18.58 -9.85 13.57
N GLY A 114 -17.97 -10.74 12.78
CA GLY A 114 -18.60 -11.38 11.64
C GLY A 114 -18.57 -10.55 10.35
N GLY A 115 -17.61 -9.65 10.20
CA GLY A 115 -17.49 -8.75 9.04
C GLY A 115 -17.52 -9.44 7.68
N TYR A 116 -16.84 -10.58 7.53
CA TYR A 116 -16.88 -11.40 6.29
C TYR A 116 -18.16 -12.25 6.12
N ASN A 117 -19.05 -12.26 7.10
CA ASN A 117 -20.31 -13.04 7.07
C ASN A 117 -21.55 -12.15 6.96
N ASP A 118 -21.40 -10.83 6.98
CA ASP A 118 -22.52 -9.89 6.99
C ASP A 118 -22.46 -8.94 5.78
N TYR A 119 -23.34 -9.19 4.80
CA TYR A 119 -23.42 -8.45 3.53
C TYR A 119 -23.63 -6.95 3.71
N LYS A 120 -24.13 -6.48 4.86
CA LYS A 120 -24.42 -5.06 5.09
C LYS A 120 -23.16 -4.18 5.08
N PHE A 121 -21.99 -4.79 5.30
CA PHE A 121 -20.70 -4.11 5.29
C PHE A 121 -20.06 -4.04 3.90
N TRP A 122 -20.70 -4.62 2.87
CA TRP A 122 -20.09 -4.79 1.57
C TRP A 122 -20.86 -4.08 0.47
N LEU A 123 -20.12 -3.54 -0.49
CA LEU A 123 -20.68 -3.26 -1.81
C LEU A 123 -21.11 -4.57 -2.48
N SER A 124 -22.12 -4.52 -3.35
CA SER A 124 -22.67 -5.71 -4.02
C SER A 124 -21.59 -6.58 -4.67
N ASP A 125 -20.75 -5.97 -5.52
CA ASP A 125 -19.64 -6.66 -6.19
C ASP A 125 -18.59 -7.21 -5.20
N GLY A 126 -18.39 -6.51 -4.08
CA GLY A 126 -17.50 -6.96 -3.01
C GLY A 126 -18.04 -8.20 -2.32
N TRP A 127 -19.33 -8.23 -2.00
CA TRP A 127 -19.99 -9.37 -1.38
C TRP A 127 -19.98 -10.61 -2.27
N GLU A 128 -20.17 -10.43 -3.57
CA GLU A 128 -20.03 -11.52 -4.55
C GLU A 128 -18.61 -12.10 -4.51
N LYS A 129 -17.58 -11.25 -4.57
CA LYS A 129 -16.18 -11.71 -4.49
C LYS A 129 -15.83 -12.41 -3.19
N VAL A 130 -16.33 -11.92 -2.05
CA VAL A 130 -16.13 -12.57 -0.74
C VAL A 130 -16.65 -14.00 -0.78
N LYS A 131 -17.86 -14.21 -1.30
CA LYS A 131 -18.47 -15.55 -1.41
C LYS A 131 -17.75 -16.42 -2.43
N GLU A 132 -17.46 -15.90 -3.63
CA GLU A 132 -16.81 -16.66 -4.70
C GLU A 132 -15.43 -17.17 -4.30
N ASN A 133 -14.65 -16.32 -3.62
CA ASN A 133 -13.27 -16.63 -3.24
C ASN A 133 -13.15 -17.11 -1.77
N ASN A 134 -14.27 -17.27 -1.06
CA ASN A 134 -14.33 -17.66 0.35
C ASN A 134 -13.41 -16.83 1.27
N TRP A 135 -13.39 -15.52 1.06
CA TRP A 135 -12.58 -14.60 1.87
C TRP A 135 -13.07 -14.59 3.32
N ASN A 136 -12.13 -14.67 4.25
CA ASN A 136 -12.41 -14.68 5.69
C ASN A 136 -11.36 -13.91 6.53
N ALA A 137 -10.32 -13.40 5.88
CA ALA A 137 -9.24 -12.60 6.45
C ALA A 137 -8.45 -11.94 5.29
N PRO A 138 -7.61 -10.92 5.58
CA PRO A 138 -6.68 -10.35 4.62
C PRO A 138 -5.76 -11.41 3.98
N MET A 139 -5.19 -11.10 2.82
CA MET A 139 -4.28 -12.03 2.14
C MET A 139 -3.10 -12.40 3.04
N TYR A 140 -2.69 -13.67 2.98
CA TYR A 140 -1.63 -14.28 3.78
C TYR A 140 -1.93 -14.49 5.27
N TRP A 141 -3.13 -14.15 5.75
CA TRP A 141 -3.53 -14.46 7.11
C TRP A 141 -4.01 -15.91 7.21
N GLU A 142 -3.53 -16.61 8.23
CA GLU A 142 -3.91 -17.99 8.49
C GLU A 142 -4.08 -18.21 9.99
N LYS A 143 -5.13 -18.92 10.39
CA LYS A 143 -5.38 -19.26 11.79
C LYS A 143 -4.81 -20.65 12.10
N ILE A 144 -3.75 -20.71 12.92
CA ILE A 144 -3.04 -21.95 13.27
C ILE A 144 -3.01 -22.12 14.77
N GLY A 145 -3.53 -23.23 15.28
CA GLY A 145 -3.61 -23.47 16.73
C GLY A 145 -4.38 -22.37 17.47
N GLY A 146 -5.37 -21.76 16.81
CA GLY A 146 -6.15 -20.65 17.35
C GLY A 146 -5.48 -19.27 17.26
N GLN A 147 -4.24 -19.17 16.76
CA GLN A 147 -3.52 -17.91 16.61
C GLN A 147 -3.50 -17.45 15.16
N TRP A 148 -3.72 -16.15 14.94
CA TRP A 148 -3.57 -15.54 13.63
C TRP A 148 -2.09 -15.32 13.30
N MET A 149 -1.68 -15.91 12.18
CA MET A 149 -0.35 -15.84 11.61
C MET A 149 -0.42 -15.08 10.29
N THR A 150 0.66 -14.41 9.93
CA THR A 150 0.85 -13.82 8.60
C THR A 150 2.15 -14.33 8.00
N GLN A 151 2.23 -14.31 6.68
CA GLN A 151 3.41 -14.66 5.91
C GLN A 151 3.81 -13.48 5.06
N ASP A 152 4.91 -12.83 5.44
CA ASP A 152 5.51 -11.71 4.73
C ASP A 152 6.93 -12.05 4.26
N PHE A 153 7.65 -11.07 3.73
CA PHE A 153 9.03 -11.25 3.26
C PHE A 153 10.04 -11.66 4.35
N VAL A 154 9.71 -11.53 5.65
CA VAL A 154 10.58 -12.03 6.74
C VAL A 154 10.25 -13.48 7.15
N GLY A 155 9.21 -14.05 6.57
CA GLY A 155 8.71 -15.40 6.78
C GLY A 155 7.41 -15.44 7.59
N LYS A 156 7.02 -16.64 8.03
CA LYS A 156 5.81 -16.84 8.82
C LYS A 156 6.00 -16.32 10.24
N ARG A 157 5.09 -15.47 10.71
CA ARG A 157 5.11 -14.91 12.07
C ARG A 157 3.71 -14.64 12.61
N LYS A 158 3.62 -14.39 13.91
CA LYS A 158 2.39 -13.93 14.55
C LYS A 158 2.06 -12.53 14.03
N ILE A 159 0.78 -12.27 13.79
CA ILE A 159 0.33 -10.92 13.47
C ILE A 159 0.60 -10.00 14.66
N ASN A 160 1.18 -8.85 14.38
CA ASN A 160 1.41 -7.81 15.37
C ASN A 160 0.18 -6.90 15.42
N PRO A 161 -0.55 -6.81 16.54
CA PRO A 161 -1.79 -6.03 16.63
C PRO A 161 -1.62 -4.54 16.30
N LYS A 162 -0.40 -4.00 16.48
CA LYS A 162 -0.10 -2.56 16.30
C LYS A 162 0.37 -2.20 14.88
N GLU A 163 0.60 -3.18 14.02
CA GLU A 163 0.95 -2.91 12.61
C GLU A 163 -0.32 -2.54 11.82
N PRO A 164 -0.20 -1.71 10.77
CA PRO A 164 -1.26 -1.51 9.80
C PRO A 164 -1.73 -2.83 9.20
N VAL A 165 -3.03 -2.95 8.95
CA VAL A 165 -3.54 -4.05 8.13
C VAL A 165 -3.09 -3.85 6.68
N CYS A 166 -2.60 -4.92 6.07
CA CYS A 166 -2.06 -4.93 4.71
C CYS A 166 -2.70 -6.05 3.89
N HIS A 167 -2.55 -5.95 2.56
CA HIS A 167 -3.05 -6.92 1.59
C HIS A 167 -4.56 -7.19 1.69
N VAL A 168 -5.31 -6.13 2.00
CA VAL A 168 -6.76 -6.06 1.84
C VAL A 168 -7.08 -5.49 0.47
N SER A 169 -8.12 -6.01 -0.16
CA SER A 169 -8.68 -5.48 -1.39
C SER A 169 -9.37 -4.13 -1.14
N PHE A 170 -9.72 -3.44 -2.23
CA PHE A 170 -10.56 -2.25 -2.17
C PHE A 170 -11.89 -2.52 -1.41
N TYR A 171 -12.53 -3.68 -1.65
CA TYR A 171 -13.80 -4.02 -1.02
C TYR A 171 -13.70 -4.30 0.48
N GLU A 172 -12.55 -4.80 0.92
CA GLU A 172 -12.26 -5.06 2.34
C GLU A 172 -11.95 -3.76 3.12
N ALA A 173 -11.70 -2.66 2.42
CA ALA A 173 -11.35 -1.36 2.99
C ALA A 173 -12.53 -0.37 3.02
N THR A 174 -13.61 -0.64 2.29
CA THR A 174 -14.84 0.19 2.25
C THR A 174 -15.75 -0.10 3.42
#